data_AF-A0A0Q7QKE5-F1
#
_entry.id   AF-A0A0Q7QKE5-F1
#
_cell.length_a   1.000
_cell.length_b   1.000
_cell.length_c   1.000
_cell.angle_alpha   90.00
_cell.angle_beta   90.00
_cell.angle_gamma   90.00
#
_symmetry.space_group_name_H-M   'P 1'
#
loop_
_entity.id
_entity.type
_entity.pdbx_description
1 polymer ?
#
loop_
_entity_poly.entity_id
_entity_poly.type
_entity_poly.pdbx_seq_one_letter_code
_entity_poly.pdbx_strand_id
1 'polypeptide(L)'
;MSTDTAPPASARSKRPFLIGGLVLLVLVLVGVWFAGRAWADGRADDYTKDFAAWEKEQGAALLSSTTKVPDGTYIIGKDVTTTKAIASQQKGCAAAEKTAADARDAESDVPTVSAGPFGLLSSTLRDAADTSEERSDAVKAYAKKAAEVYEQIHTDCVWNIAFNKRTADEKRSTALYKKAAKYLDKRGPTGPGAQCNLDTCIAYDKSDRVKYAAITRQAYTLDWRNAQKIYKNGCNETSYGKAMCSAFLRATDRFRDTRINFSEVVRTATNSVDNPVFDRANAQWDGVQKDNAALLTSTVKKAHPELAKIAKVAKSPGYSDQFLLLADRALVRSLADERAKLADL
;
A
#
# COMPACT_ATOMS: atom_id res chain seq x y z
N MET A 1 37.69 -103.65 39.89
CA MET A 1 37.18 -102.28 40.08
C MET A 1 38.16 -101.36 39.37
N SER A 2 37.86 -101.02 38.12
CA SER A 2 38.67 -100.12 37.28
C SER A 2 38.07 -98.72 37.35
N THR A 3 38.90 -97.73 37.65
CA THR A 3 38.56 -96.31 37.59
C THR A 3 39.33 -95.69 36.44
N ASP A 4 38.66 -95.52 35.29
CA ASP A 4 39.17 -94.71 34.18
C ASP A 4 38.96 -93.23 34.50
N THR A 5 40.06 -92.48 34.51
CA THR A 5 40.06 -91.01 34.67
C THR A 5 40.45 -90.40 33.33
N ALA A 6 39.52 -89.72 32.67
CA ALA A 6 39.79 -88.96 31.46
C ALA A 6 40.61 -87.69 31.78
N PRO A 7 41.52 -87.23 30.90
CA PRO A 7 42.28 -85.99 31.10
C PRO A 7 41.42 -84.75 30.76
N PRO A 8 41.71 -83.56 31.34
CA PRO A 8 40.95 -82.37 31.05
C PRO A 8 41.23 -81.85 29.64
N ALA A 9 40.17 -81.53 28.91
CA ALA A 9 40.26 -80.86 27.62
C ALA A 9 40.94 -79.49 27.78
N SER A 10 42.01 -79.28 27.03
CA SER A 10 42.71 -78.01 26.89
C SER A 10 41.71 -76.88 26.58
N ALA A 11 41.72 -75.81 27.38
CA ALA A 11 41.03 -74.57 27.05
C ALA A 11 41.69 -73.91 25.83
N ARG A 12 41.26 -74.31 24.62
CA ARG A 12 41.61 -73.61 23.39
C ARG A 12 41.08 -72.18 23.48
N SER A 13 42.00 -71.23 23.48
CA SER A 13 41.73 -69.79 23.57
C SER A 13 40.78 -69.32 22.46
N LYS A 14 39.53 -68.99 22.80
CA LYS A 14 38.54 -68.30 21.94
C LYS A 14 38.87 -66.81 21.72
N ARG A 15 40.16 -66.45 21.62
CA ARG A 15 40.61 -65.04 21.48
C ARG A 15 40.69 -64.51 20.03
N PRO A 16 40.91 -65.28 18.95
CA PRO A 16 41.06 -64.67 17.62
C PRO A 16 39.74 -64.30 16.93
N PHE A 17 38.62 -64.96 17.25
CA PHE A 17 37.31 -64.66 16.65
C PHE A 17 36.64 -63.39 17.22
N LEU A 18 36.86 -63.08 18.50
CA LEU A 18 36.39 -61.83 19.11
C LEU A 18 37.14 -60.61 18.54
N ILE A 19 38.45 -60.74 18.28
CA ILE A 19 39.27 -59.66 17.71
C ILE A 19 38.93 -59.47 16.22
N GLY A 20 38.76 -60.54 15.44
CA GLY A 20 38.34 -60.45 14.04
C GLY A 20 36.95 -59.83 13.86
N GLY A 21 35.99 -60.20 14.72
CA GLY A 21 34.66 -59.59 14.73
C GLY A 21 34.67 -58.11 15.13
N LEU A 22 35.52 -57.72 16.10
CA LEU A 22 35.68 -56.34 16.53
C LEU A 22 36.32 -55.46 15.44
N VAL A 23 37.34 -55.96 14.75
CA VAL A 23 37.99 -55.25 13.64
C VAL A 23 37.03 -55.06 12.46
N LEU A 24 36.23 -56.08 12.13
CA LEU A 24 35.22 -55.98 11.08
C LEU A 24 34.13 -54.96 11.44
N LEU A 25 33.69 -54.96 12.70
CA LEU A 25 32.69 -54.01 13.20
C LEU A 25 33.23 -52.57 13.19
N VAL A 26 34.48 -52.36 13.58
CA VAL A 26 35.15 -51.05 13.51
C VAL A 26 35.28 -50.58 12.06
N LEU A 27 35.66 -51.45 11.12
CA LEU A 27 35.75 -51.10 9.69
C LEU A 27 34.40 -50.74 9.09
N VAL A 28 33.33 -51.46 9.45
CA VAL A 28 31.96 -51.12 9.04
C VAL A 28 31.53 -49.78 9.63
N LEU A 29 31.80 -49.52 10.91
CA LEU A 29 31.47 -48.25 11.55
C LEU A 29 32.24 -47.07 10.93
N VAL A 30 33.52 -47.25 10.61
CA VAL A 30 34.34 -46.24 9.93
C VAL A 30 33.85 -46.01 8.50
N GLY A 31 33.51 -47.08 7.75
CA GLY A 31 32.94 -46.96 6.40
C GLY A 31 31.59 -46.24 6.38
N VAL A 32 30.70 -46.54 7.32
CA VAL A 32 29.41 -45.85 7.51
C VAL A 32 29.64 -44.39 7.91
N TRP A 33 30.65 -44.10 8.74
CA TRP A 33 31.02 -42.72 9.11
C TRP A 33 31.50 -41.91 7.90
N PHE A 34 32.41 -42.45 7.08
CA PHE A 34 32.89 -41.77 5.87
C PHE A 34 31.80 -41.59 4.82
N ALA A 35 30.95 -42.60 4.61
CA ALA A 35 29.80 -42.49 3.69
C ALA A 35 28.78 -41.46 4.17
N GLY A 36 28.48 -41.45 5.48
CA GLY A 36 27.58 -40.46 6.09
C GLY A 36 28.14 -39.04 6.03
N ARG A 37 29.46 -38.87 6.21
CA ARG A 37 30.14 -37.57 6.07
C ARG A 37 30.13 -37.07 4.62
N ALA A 38 30.49 -37.91 3.64
CA ALA A 38 30.49 -37.54 2.22
C ALA A 38 29.08 -37.16 1.74
N TRP A 39 28.05 -37.88 2.20
CA TRP A 39 26.65 -37.53 1.92
C TRP A 39 26.26 -36.18 2.55
N ALA A 40 26.68 -35.93 3.81
CA ALA A 40 26.40 -34.68 4.51
C ALA A 40 27.10 -33.48 3.87
N ASP A 41 28.37 -33.62 3.47
CA ASP A 41 29.11 -32.59 2.74
C ASP A 41 28.48 -32.33 1.36
N GLY A 42 28.00 -33.36 0.66
CA GLY A 42 27.26 -33.22 -0.61
C GLY A 42 25.95 -32.44 -0.46
N ARG A 43 25.20 -32.66 0.63
CA ARG A 43 23.97 -31.89 0.94
C ARG A 43 24.24 -30.40 1.18
N ALA A 44 25.37 -30.07 1.81
CA ALA A 44 25.78 -28.68 2.02
C ALA A 44 26.13 -28.00 0.68
N ASP A 45 26.80 -28.72 -0.23
CA ASP A 45 27.13 -28.25 -1.58
C ASP A 45 25.87 -28.06 -2.45
N ASP A 46 24.93 -29.00 -2.41
CA ASP A 46 23.64 -28.89 -3.10
C ASP A 46 22.86 -27.65 -2.61
N TYR A 47 22.78 -27.44 -1.30
CA TYR A 47 22.16 -26.23 -0.72
C TYR A 47 22.81 -24.95 -1.24
N THR A 48 24.14 -24.90 -1.29
CA THR A 48 24.87 -23.71 -1.75
C THR A 48 24.55 -23.41 -3.23
N LYS A 49 24.45 -24.44 -4.07
CA LYS A 49 24.06 -24.31 -5.49
C LYS A 49 22.61 -23.87 -5.65
N ASP A 50 21.70 -24.48 -4.91
CA ASP A 50 20.27 -24.15 -4.96
C ASP A 50 20.03 -22.72 -4.50
N PHE A 51 20.69 -22.28 -3.42
CA PHE A 51 20.59 -20.91 -2.95
C PHE A 51 21.16 -19.91 -3.97
N ALA A 52 22.32 -20.19 -4.56
CA ALA A 52 22.91 -19.32 -5.59
C ALA A 52 22.02 -19.23 -6.86
N ALA A 53 21.35 -20.32 -7.23
CA ALA A 53 20.39 -20.32 -8.32
C ALA A 53 19.14 -19.49 -7.98
N TRP A 54 18.58 -19.69 -6.78
CA TRP A 54 17.46 -18.92 -6.27
C TRP A 54 17.77 -17.42 -6.21
N GLU A 55 18.94 -17.05 -5.69
CA GLU A 55 19.38 -15.65 -5.55
C GLU A 55 19.46 -14.95 -6.90
N LYS A 56 20.02 -15.63 -7.91
CA LYS A 56 20.19 -15.09 -9.27
C LYS A 56 18.87 -14.86 -9.99
N GLU A 57 17.84 -15.64 -9.69
CA GLU A 57 16.54 -15.57 -10.36
C GLU A 57 15.50 -14.87 -9.49
N GLN A 58 15.03 -15.54 -8.45
CA GLN A 58 13.95 -15.07 -7.59
C GLN A 58 14.40 -13.95 -6.66
N GLY A 59 15.58 -14.08 -6.04
CA GLY A 59 16.15 -13.04 -5.18
C GLY A 59 16.35 -11.72 -5.94
N ALA A 60 16.97 -11.76 -7.11
CA ALA A 60 17.15 -10.60 -7.97
C ALA A 60 15.82 -9.98 -8.44
N ALA A 61 14.82 -10.81 -8.77
CA ALA A 61 13.48 -10.34 -9.15
C ALA A 61 12.77 -9.64 -7.97
N LEU A 62 12.82 -10.22 -6.77
CA LEU A 62 12.29 -9.66 -5.54
C LEU A 62 12.93 -8.31 -5.23
N LEU A 63 14.27 -8.22 -5.22
CA LEU A 63 14.98 -6.99 -4.90
C LEU A 63 14.73 -5.89 -5.92
N SER A 64 14.66 -6.22 -7.21
CA SER A 64 14.47 -5.23 -8.28
C SER A 64 13.04 -4.71 -8.38
N SER A 65 12.05 -5.60 -8.26
CA SER A 65 10.61 -5.26 -8.36
C SER A 65 10.13 -4.40 -7.18
N THR A 66 10.80 -4.51 -6.03
CA THR A 66 10.41 -3.82 -4.79
C THR A 66 11.03 -2.43 -4.62
N THR A 67 11.70 -1.89 -5.65
CA THR A 67 12.47 -0.62 -5.55
C THR A 67 11.64 0.65 -5.70
N LYS A 68 10.48 0.57 -6.36
CA LYS A 68 9.65 1.73 -6.68
C LYS A 68 8.18 1.38 -6.72
N VAL A 69 7.35 2.37 -6.46
CA VAL A 69 5.92 2.32 -6.80
C VAL A 69 5.80 2.06 -8.31
N PRO A 70 4.99 1.09 -8.76
CA PRO A 70 4.86 0.79 -10.18
C PRO A 70 4.45 2.01 -11.01
N ASP A 71 4.95 2.07 -12.24
CA ASP A 71 4.63 3.17 -13.14
C ASP A 71 3.15 3.12 -13.53
N GLY A 72 2.51 4.28 -13.54
CA GLY A 72 1.09 4.41 -13.88
C GLY A 72 0.12 4.26 -12.70
N THR A 73 0.55 3.79 -11.51
CA THR A 73 -0.30 3.67 -10.30
C THR A 73 -1.00 4.98 -9.95
N TYR A 74 -0.28 6.11 -10.08
CA TYR A 74 -0.83 7.45 -9.89
C TYR A 74 -0.57 8.31 -11.12
N ILE A 75 -1.59 9.07 -11.52
CA ILE A 75 -1.49 10.03 -12.64
C ILE A 75 -1.59 11.40 -12.00
N ILE A 76 -0.60 12.26 -12.23
CA ILE A 76 -0.57 13.60 -11.64
C ILE A 76 -0.93 14.61 -12.74
N GLY A 77 -1.98 15.40 -12.54
CA GLY A 77 -2.36 16.48 -13.46
C GLY A 77 -3.85 16.50 -13.78
N LYS A 78 -4.20 17.08 -14.95
CA LYS A 78 -5.60 17.35 -15.32
C LYS A 78 -6.33 16.17 -15.97
N ASP A 79 -5.61 15.15 -16.41
CA ASP A 79 -6.17 14.06 -17.24
C ASP A 79 -6.50 12.78 -16.46
N VAL A 80 -6.48 12.83 -15.13
CA VAL A 80 -6.66 11.66 -14.23
C VAL A 80 -7.99 10.93 -14.40
N THR A 81 -8.99 11.61 -14.98
CA THR A 81 -10.35 11.07 -15.16
C THR A 81 -10.59 10.44 -16.52
N THR A 82 -9.62 10.55 -17.44
CA THR A 82 -9.77 10.02 -18.80
C THR A 82 -9.71 8.49 -18.80
N THR A 83 -10.41 7.85 -19.76
CA THR A 83 -10.35 6.37 -19.92
C THR A 83 -8.91 5.88 -20.04
N LYS A 84 -8.04 6.63 -20.73
CA LYS A 84 -6.62 6.31 -20.88
C LYS A 84 -5.87 6.38 -19.54
N ALA A 85 -6.08 7.42 -18.75
CA ALA A 85 -5.46 7.56 -17.44
C ALA A 85 -5.93 6.46 -16.48
N ILE A 86 -7.24 6.20 -16.42
CA ILE A 86 -7.80 5.12 -15.60
C ILE A 86 -7.25 3.76 -16.01
N ALA A 87 -7.15 3.47 -17.31
CA ALA A 87 -6.56 2.22 -17.79
C ALA A 87 -5.06 2.11 -17.41
N SER A 88 -4.32 3.22 -17.43
CA SER A 88 -2.94 3.27 -16.95
C SER A 88 -2.85 2.99 -15.45
N GLN A 89 -3.75 3.56 -14.64
CA GLN A 89 -3.84 3.29 -13.20
C GLN A 89 -4.13 1.83 -12.93
N GLN A 90 -5.09 1.23 -13.65
CA GLN A 90 -5.41 -0.19 -13.50
C GLN A 90 -4.21 -1.09 -13.77
N LYS A 91 -3.39 -0.77 -14.78
CA LYS A 91 -2.14 -1.50 -15.05
C LYS A 91 -1.12 -1.32 -13.91
N GLY A 92 -0.97 -0.11 -13.38
CA GLY A 92 -0.11 0.16 -12.23
C GLY A 92 -0.56 -0.57 -10.96
N CYS A 93 -1.86 -0.59 -10.67
CA CYS A 93 -2.41 -1.34 -9.53
C CYS A 93 -2.17 -2.85 -9.71
N ALA A 94 -2.43 -3.41 -10.90
CA ALA A 94 -2.20 -4.83 -11.17
C ALA A 94 -0.72 -5.19 -11.08
N ALA A 95 0.19 -4.27 -11.45
CA ALA A 95 1.62 -4.47 -11.23
C ALA A 95 1.96 -4.50 -9.72
N ALA A 96 1.32 -3.66 -8.90
CA ALA A 96 1.52 -3.69 -7.46
C ALA A 96 1.01 -5.00 -6.83
N GLU A 97 -0.20 -5.44 -7.21
CA GLU A 97 -0.76 -6.74 -6.81
C GLU A 97 0.17 -7.89 -7.21
N LYS A 98 0.68 -7.86 -8.44
CA LYS A 98 1.65 -8.85 -8.91
C LYS A 98 2.94 -8.82 -8.08
N THR A 99 3.52 -7.65 -7.80
CA THR A 99 4.73 -7.56 -6.97
C THR A 99 4.48 -8.09 -5.55
N ALA A 100 3.29 -7.90 -4.99
CA ALA A 100 2.94 -8.51 -3.71
C ALA A 100 2.86 -10.04 -3.77
N ALA A 101 2.30 -10.60 -4.85
CA ALA A 101 2.27 -12.05 -5.07
C ALA A 101 3.67 -12.62 -5.30
N ASP A 102 4.45 -12.03 -6.20
CA ASP A 102 5.83 -12.43 -6.48
C ASP A 102 6.71 -12.38 -5.20
N ALA A 103 6.46 -11.42 -4.30
CA ALA A 103 7.14 -11.37 -3.01
C ALA A 103 6.77 -12.54 -2.09
N ARG A 104 5.51 -12.97 -2.05
CA ARG A 104 5.11 -14.16 -1.28
C ARG A 104 5.65 -15.45 -1.85
N ASP A 105 5.71 -15.57 -3.16
CA ASP A 105 6.28 -16.74 -3.81
C ASP A 105 7.78 -16.85 -3.47
N ALA A 106 8.50 -15.71 -3.44
CA ALA A 106 9.89 -15.67 -2.98
C ALA A 106 10.06 -16.02 -1.48
N GLU A 107 9.03 -15.76 -0.65
CA GLU A 107 8.99 -16.21 0.75
C GLU A 107 8.90 -17.74 0.86
N SER A 108 8.09 -18.38 0.01
CA SER A 108 7.86 -19.84 0.05
C SER A 108 8.98 -20.66 -0.56
N ASP A 109 9.68 -20.10 -1.55
CA ASP A 109 10.59 -20.84 -2.41
C ASP A 109 12.06 -20.78 -1.97
N VAL A 110 12.39 -20.02 -0.91
CA VAL A 110 13.76 -19.91 -0.43
C VAL A 110 14.33 -21.28 -0.03
N PRO A 111 15.45 -21.74 -0.64
CA PRO A 111 16.05 -23.02 -0.32
C PRO A 111 16.43 -23.12 1.16
N THR A 112 16.20 -24.29 1.75
CA THR A 112 16.61 -24.56 3.14
C THR A 112 17.33 -25.89 3.26
N VAL A 113 18.25 -25.99 4.21
CA VAL A 113 18.89 -27.26 4.60
C VAL A 113 18.86 -27.44 6.11
N SER A 114 18.66 -28.68 6.56
CA SER A 114 18.71 -29.04 7.98
C SER A 114 19.83 -30.03 8.23
N ALA A 115 20.59 -29.82 9.30
CA ALA A 115 21.70 -30.69 9.64
C ALA A 115 21.23 -32.05 10.19
N GLY A 116 20.08 -32.09 10.86
CA GLY A 116 19.54 -33.31 11.48
C GLY A 116 20.59 -34.07 12.32
N PRO A 117 20.48 -35.41 12.45
CA PRO A 117 21.49 -36.22 13.14
C PRO A 117 22.84 -36.31 12.38
N PHE A 118 22.85 -36.06 11.07
CA PHE A 118 24.07 -36.10 10.25
C PHE A 118 24.97 -34.87 10.45
N GLY A 119 24.45 -33.78 11.03
CA GLY A 119 25.23 -32.63 11.46
C GLY A 119 26.29 -32.97 12.51
N LEU A 120 26.18 -34.10 13.22
CA LEU A 120 27.24 -34.60 14.11
C LEU A 120 28.44 -35.19 13.35
N LEU A 121 28.25 -35.55 12.08
CA LEU A 121 29.22 -36.23 11.23
C LEU A 121 29.96 -35.26 10.29
N SER A 122 29.36 -34.10 10.00
CA SER A 122 29.93 -33.03 9.18
C SER A 122 29.68 -31.66 9.82
N SER A 123 30.77 -30.90 10.05
CA SER A 123 30.69 -29.48 10.40
C SER A 123 30.15 -28.65 9.25
N THR A 124 30.52 -28.99 8.01
CA THR A 124 30.05 -28.31 6.78
C THR A 124 28.52 -28.29 6.68
N LEU A 125 27.87 -29.43 6.96
CA LEU A 125 26.41 -29.53 6.94
C LEU A 125 25.77 -28.73 8.09
N ARG A 126 26.44 -28.65 9.24
CA ARG A 126 25.96 -27.86 10.38
C ARG A 126 26.05 -26.36 10.07
N ASP A 127 27.20 -25.90 9.60
CA ASP A 127 27.43 -24.52 9.21
C ASP A 127 26.48 -24.10 8.07
N ALA A 128 26.22 -24.99 7.10
CA ALA A 128 25.25 -24.77 6.04
C ALA A 128 23.81 -24.68 6.55
N ALA A 129 23.42 -25.47 7.54
CA ALA A 129 22.10 -25.40 8.16
C ALA A 129 21.91 -24.10 8.97
N ASP A 130 22.90 -23.71 9.76
CA ASP A 130 22.87 -22.46 10.53
C ASP A 130 22.79 -21.24 9.58
N THR A 131 23.61 -21.23 8.53
CA THR A 131 23.59 -20.19 7.48
C THR A 131 22.26 -20.17 6.71
N SER A 132 21.69 -21.36 6.47
CA SER A 132 20.40 -21.50 5.80
C SER A 132 19.24 -20.95 6.61
N GLU A 133 19.25 -21.15 7.93
CA GLU A 133 18.22 -20.61 8.80
C GLU A 133 18.28 -19.08 8.81
N GLU A 134 19.48 -18.50 9.00
CA GLU A 134 19.69 -17.05 8.98
C GLU A 134 19.24 -16.40 7.65
N ARG A 135 19.65 -16.99 6.52
CA ARG A 135 19.26 -16.50 5.18
C ARG A 135 17.76 -16.64 4.95
N SER A 136 17.17 -17.79 5.30
CA SER A 136 15.73 -18.02 5.12
C SER A 136 14.90 -17.03 5.92
N ASP A 137 15.28 -16.78 7.17
CA ASP A 137 14.57 -15.84 8.05
C ASP A 137 14.67 -14.40 7.52
N ALA A 138 15.85 -13.98 7.07
CA ALA A 138 16.05 -12.66 6.48
C ALA A 138 15.21 -12.48 5.21
N VAL A 139 15.24 -13.46 4.30
CA VAL A 139 14.44 -13.44 3.06
C VAL A 139 12.96 -13.39 3.38
N LYS A 140 12.46 -14.27 4.25
CA LYS A 140 11.04 -14.32 4.62
C LYS A 140 10.56 -13.03 5.26
N ALA A 141 11.34 -12.48 6.18
CA ALA A 141 11.01 -11.21 6.83
C ALA A 141 10.89 -10.06 5.83
N TYR A 142 11.84 -9.96 4.89
CA TYR A 142 11.79 -8.95 3.84
C TYR A 142 10.62 -9.18 2.87
N ALA A 143 10.48 -10.40 2.36
CA ALA A 143 9.47 -10.80 1.40
C ALA A 143 8.05 -10.51 1.93
N LYS A 144 7.79 -10.87 3.19
CA LYS A 144 6.55 -10.54 3.88
C LYS A 144 6.32 -9.03 3.98
N LYS A 145 7.30 -8.26 4.42
CA LYS A 145 7.21 -6.80 4.54
C LYS A 145 6.98 -6.14 3.17
N ALA A 146 7.65 -6.64 2.13
CA ALA A 146 7.47 -6.19 0.76
C ALA A 146 6.05 -6.50 0.25
N ALA A 147 5.54 -7.71 0.49
CA ALA A 147 4.18 -8.08 0.16
C ALA A 147 3.18 -7.11 0.82
N GLU A 148 3.28 -6.90 2.14
CA GLU A 148 2.42 -5.96 2.88
C GLU A 148 2.47 -4.53 2.31
N VAL A 149 3.67 -4.03 1.97
CA VAL A 149 3.83 -2.71 1.34
C VAL A 149 3.11 -2.65 0.00
N TYR A 150 3.31 -3.63 -0.87
CA TYR A 150 2.73 -3.61 -2.21
C TYR A 150 1.21 -3.89 -2.22
N GLU A 151 0.70 -4.60 -1.22
CA GLU A 151 -0.73 -4.69 -0.97
C GLU A 151 -1.35 -3.37 -0.52
N GLN A 152 -0.65 -2.60 0.32
CA GLN A 152 -1.09 -1.26 0.68
C GLN A 152 -1.11 -0.35 -0.56
N ILE A 153 -0.08 -0.41 -1.41
CA ILE A 153 -0.04 0.33 -2.69
C ILE A 153 -1.22 -0.06 -3.58
N HIS A 154 -1.51 -1.36 -3.70
CA HIS A 154 -2.66 -1.84 -4.46
C HIS A 154 -3.98 -1.31 -3.90
N THR A 155 -4.17 -1.36 -2.58
CA THR A 155 -5.35 -0.85 -1.87
C THR A 155 -5.56 0.63 -2.12
N ASP A 156 -4.50 1.43 -1.97
CA ASP A 156 -4.49 2.87 -2.22
C ASP A 156 -4.84 3.18 -3.69
N CYS A 157 -4.23 2.44 -4.62
CA CYS A 157 -4.44 2.59 -6.06
C CYS A 157 -5.88 2.28 -6.48
N VAL A 158 -6.45 1.18 -6.00
CA VAL A 158 -7.85 0.79 -6.28
C VAL A 158 -8.83 1.84 -5.75
N TRP A 159 -8.60 2.31 -4.53
CA TRP A 159 -9.42 3.38 -3.96
C TRP A 159 -9.28 4.68 -4.75
N ASN A 160 -8.07 5.05 -5.17
CA ASN A 160 -7.82 6.24 -5.97
C ASN A 160 -8.48 6.18 -7.36
N ILE A 161 -8.52 5.00 -7.99
CA ILE A 161 -9.31 4.80 -9.22
C ILE A 161 -10.79 5.06 -8.96
N ALA A 162 -11.35 4.55 -7.86
CA ALA A 162 -12.74 4.80 -7.51
C ALA A 162 -12.99 6.30 -7.27
N PHE A 163 -12.06 6.97 -6.60
CA PHE A 163 -12.08 8.42 -6.41
C PHE A 163 -12.06 9.16 -7.74
N ASN A 164 -11.15 8.84 -8.66
CA ASN A 164 -11.06 9.47 -9.98
C ASN A 164 -12.23 9.13 -10.91
N LYS A 165 -12.87 7.97 -10.72
CA LYS A 165 -14.10 7.60 -11.43
C LYS A 165 -15.33 8.35 -10.91
N ARG A 166 -15.36 8.76 -9.63
CA ARG A 166 -16.43 9.62 -9.09
C ARG A 166 -16.53 10.95 -9.85
N THR A 167 -15.41 11.40 -10.42
CA THR A 167 -15.32 12.59 -11.26
C THR A 167 -16.11 12.43 -12.58
N ALA A 168 -16.48 11.21 -12.96
CA ALA A 168 -17.48 10.98 -14.01
C ALA A 168 -18.90 11.36 -13.55
N ASP A 169 -19.26 11.13 -12.28
CA ASP A 169 -20.49 11.65 -11.69
C ASP A 169 -20.41 13.17 -11.46
N GLU A 170 -19.21 13.75 -11.32
CA GLU A 170 -19.03 15.21 -11.39
C GLU A 170 -19.46 15.77 -12.76
N LYS A 171 -19.55 14.96 -13.83
CA LYS A 171 -20.14 15.44 -15.09
C LYS A 171 -21.61 15.81 -14.90
N ARG A 172 -22.35 15.12 -14.02
CA ARG A 172 -23.76 15.42 -13.71
C ARG A 172 -23.88 16.69 -12.89
N SER A 173 -23.07 16.87 -11.84
CA SER A 173 -23.07 18.14 -11.08
C SER A 173 -22.53 19.30 -11.91
N THR A 174 -21.51 19.11 -12.72
CA THR A 174 -21.01 20.07 -13.71
C THR A 174 -22.11 20.47 -14.71
N ALA A 175 -22.89 19.52 -15.21
CA ALA A 175 -24.03 19.82 -16.08
C ALA A 175 -25.09 20.66 -15.35
N LEU A 176 -25.33 20.40 -14.06
CA LEU A 176 -26.20 21.24 -13.23
C LEU A 176 -25.63 22.65 -13.03
N TYR A 177 -24.33 22.81 -12.74
CA TYR A 177 -23.70 24.14 -12.65
C TYR A 177 -23.78 24.90 -13.97
N LYS A 178 -23.54 24.24 -15.11
CA LYS A 178 -23.71 24.83 -16.45
C LYS A 178 -25.16 25.24 -16.71
N LYS A 179 -26.14 24.45 -16.25
CA LYS A 179 -27.56 24.79 -16.33
C LYS A 179 -27.87 26.00 -15.43
N ALA A 180 -27.33 26.05 -14.22
CA ALA A 180 -27.50 27.16 -13.28
C ALA A 180 -26.92 28.46 -13.84
N ALA A 181 -25.76 28.40 -14.51
CA ALA A 181 -25.10 29.57 -15.09
C ALA A 181 -25.95 30.35 -16.12
N LYS A 182 -26.98 29.72 -16.70
CA LYS A 182 -27.94 30.40 -17.59
C LYS A 182 -28.83 31.42 -16.89
N TYR A 183 -28.94 31.33 -15.57
CA TYR A 183 -29.74 32.22 -14.71
C TYR A 183 -28.85 33.23 -13.96
N LEU A 184 -27.62 33.43 -14.42
CA LEU A 184 -26.75 34.49 -13.95
C LEU A 184 -26.85 35.68 -14.89
N ASP A 185 -26.79 36.88 -14.34
CA ASP A 185 -26.66 38.09 -15.13
C ASP A 185 -25.21 38.27 -15.58
N LYS A 186 -25.04 38.78 -16.79
CA LYS A 186 -23.73 39.14 -17.33
C LYS A 186 -23.29 40.49 -16.76
N ARG A 187 -22.00 40.80 -16.90
CA ARG A 187 -21.47 42.14 -16.62
C ARG A 187 -22.33 43.22 -17.30
N GLY A 188 -22.66 44.27 -16.54
CA GLY A 188 -23.47 45.40 -17.02
C GLY A 188 -24.79 45.58 -16.24
N PRO A 189 -25.73 46.38 -16.78
CA PRO A 189 -27.02 46.62 -16.14
C PRO A 189 -27.81 45.32 -15.94
N THR A 190 -28.29 45.09 -14.72
CA THR A 190 -28.98 43.86 -14.29
C THR A 190 -30.41 44.14 -13.79
N GLY A 191 -30.68 45.36 -13.31
CA GLY A 191 -32.00 45.79 -12.88
C GLY A 191 -32.07 47.30 -12.63
N PRO A 192 -33.22 47.84 -12.17
CA PRO A 192 -33.37 49.27 -11.90
C PRO A 192 -32.31 49.78 -10.91
N GLY A 193 -31.40 50.63 -11.39
CA GLY A 193 -30.31 51.19 -10.59
C GLY A 193 -29.23 50.18 -10.15
N ALA A 194 -29.23 48.95 -10.69
CA ALA A 194 -28.35 47.87 -10.28
C ALA A 194 -27.43 47.41 -11.43
N GLN A 195 -26.15 47.19 -11.13
CA GLN A 195 -25.13 46.79 -12.11
C GLN A 195 -24.30 45.60 -11.60
N CYS A 196 -24.07 44.62 -12.47
CA CYS A 196 -23.12 43.54 -12.24
C CYS A 196 -21.72 43.96 -12.68
N ASN A 197 -20.77 43.97 -11.75
CA ASN A 197 -19.37 44.38 -12.01
C ASN A 197 -18.44 43.19 -12.31
N LEU A 198 -18.86 41.96 -12.01
CA LEU A 198 -18.13 40.73 -12.31
C LEU A 198 -18.51 40.20 -13.70
N ASP A 199 -17.80 39.18 -14.19
CA ASP A 199 -18.13 38.54 -15.48
C ASP A 199 -19.57 37.97 -15.46
N THR A 200 -19.96 37.43 -14.30
CA THR A 200 -21.33 37.00 -14.01
C THR A 200 -21.70 37.31 -12.56
N CYS A 201 -22.97 37.65 -12.32
CA CYS A 201 -23.55 37.87 -11.00
C CYS A 201 -24.84 37.06 -10.84
N ILE A 202 -25.23 36.80 -9.60
CA ILE A 202 -26.55 36.23 -9.31
C ILE A 202 -27.62 37.19 -9.85
N ALA A 203 -28.64 36.65 -10.52
CA ALA A 203 -29.62 37.47 -11.23
C ALA A 203 -30.37 38.47 -10.33
N TYR A 204 -30.74 39.64 -10.86
CA TYR A 204 -31.62 40.60 -10.18
C TYR A 204 -33.10 40.18 -10.24
N ASP A 205 -33.50 39.36 -11.21
CA ASP A 205 -34.85 38.81 -11.25
C ASP A 205 -35.06 37.70 -10.20
N LYS A 206 -36.19 37.75 -9.49
CA LYS A 206 -36.52 36.77 -8.44
C LYS A 206 -36.70 35.36 -9.01
N SER A 207 -37.36 35.21 -10.16
CA SER A 207 -37.61 33.90 -10.79
C SER A 207 -36.29 33.21 -11.12
N ASP A 208 -35.34 33.96 -11.68
CA ASP A 208 -34.05 33.41 -12.09
C ASP A 208 -33.12 33.12 -10.91
N ARG A 209 -33.10 33.96 -9.86
CA ARG A 209 -32.42 33.61 -8.60
C ARG A 209 -32.92 32.31 -7.98
N VAL A 210 -34.25 32.14 -7.92
CA VAL A 210 -34.86 30.95 -7.33
C VAL A 210 -34.47 29.70 -8.13
N LYS A 211 -34.47 29.77 -9.47
CA LYS A 211 -34.02 28.67 -10.34
C LYS A 211 -32.52 28.39 -10.14
N TYR A 212 -31.69 29.42 -10.11
CA TYR A 212 -30.24 29.30 -9.85
C TYR A 212 -29.98 28.59 -8.51
N ALA A 213 -30.62 29.05 -7.44
CA ALA A 213 -30.48 28.51 -6.09
C ALA A 213 -30.90 27.04 -6.02
N ALA A 214 -32.04 26.69 -6.64
CA ALA A 214 -32.53 25.31 -6.67
C ALA A 214 -31.57 24.36 -7.40
N ILE A 215 -31.05 24.76 -8.56
CA ILE A 215 -30.15 23.92 -9.36
C ILE A 215 -28.78 23.78 -8.68
N THR A 216 -28.23 24.86 -8.13
CA THR A 216 -26.95 24.81 -7.39
C THR A 216 -27.07 23.96 -6.13
N ARG A 217 -28.17 24.05 -5.37
CA ARG A 217 -28.45 23.17 -4.23
C ARG A 217 -28.47 21.68 -4.64
N GLN A 218 -29.07 21.36 -5.78
CA GLN A 218 -29.06 20.00 -6.34
C GLN A 218 -27.65 19.54 -6.69
N ALA A 219 -26.84 20.40 -7.32
CA ALA A 219 -25.45 20.10 -7.66
C ALA A 219 -24.60 19.81 -6.42
N TYR A 220 -24.67 20.68 -5.39
CA TYR A 220 -23.95 20.48 -4.12
C TYR A 220 -24.36 19.20 -3.41
N THR A 221 -25.65 18.87 -3.43
CA THR A 221 -26.15 17.63 -2.82
C THR A 221 -25.60 16.40 -3.54
N LEU A 222 -25.46 16.46 -4.87
CA LEU A 222 -24.89 15.37 -5.65
C LEU A 222 -23.38 15.22 -5.39
N ASP A 223 -22.62 16.33 -5.42
CA ASP A 223 -21.19 16.33 -5.11
C ASP A 223 -20.92 15.75 -3.71
N TRP A 224 -21.71 16.18 -2.72
CA TRP A 224 -21.65 15.67 -1.35
C TRP A 224 -21.92 14.17 -1.27
N ARG A 225 -22.98 13.66 -1.91
CA ARG A 225 -23.30 12.22 -1.91
C ARG A 225 -22.17 11.39 -2.52
N ASN A 226 -21.58 11.87 -3.61
CA ASN A 226 -20.48 11.18 -4.28
C ASN A 226 -19.22 11.16 -3.41
N ALA A 227 -18.86 12.30 -2.82
CA ALA A 227 -17.73 12.40 -1.90
C ALA A 227 -17.95 11.51 -0.66
N GLN A 228 -19.14 11.54 -0.05
CA GLN A 228 -19.51 10.69 1.08
C GLN A 228 -19.38 9.21 0.75
N LYS A 229 -19.88 8.76 -0.41
CA LYS A 229 -19.78 7.37 -0.85
C LYS A 229 -18.32 6.92 -0.95
N ILE A 230 -17.47 7.74 -1.55
CA ILE A 230 -16.05 7.40 -1.74
C ILE A 230 -15.27 7.41 -0.43
N TYR A 231 -15.49 8.39 0.46
CA TYR A 231 -14.77 8.44 1.74
C TYR A 231 -15.30 7.43 2.77
N LYS A 232 -16.57 7.01 2.70
CA LYS A 232 -17.11 5.95 3.57
C LYS A 232 -16.67 4.55 3.16
N ASN A 233 -16.37 4.35 1.88
CA ASN A 233 -16.07 3.03 1.33
C ASN A 233 -14.57 2.91 1.03
N GLY A 234 -13.84 2.15 1.84
CA GLY A 234 -12.45 1.78 1.53
C GLY A 234 -11.40 2.83 1.86
N CYS A 235 -11.79 4.05 2.27
CA CYS A 235 -10.81 5.10 2.57
C CYS A 235 -9.98 4.77 3.82
N ASN A 236 -10.61 4.18 4.85
CA ASN A 236 -9.93 3.92 6.13
C ASN A 236 -8.82 2.89 6.00
N GLU A 237 -8.93 2.05 4.98
CA GLU A 237 -8.02 0.98 4.59
C GLU A 237 -6.85 1.48 3.73
N THR A 238 -6.93 2.72 3.23
CA THR A 238 -5.82 3.36 2.51
C THR A 238 -4.79 3.99 3.44
N SER A 239 -3.66 4.44 2.89
CA SER A 239 -2.66 5.24 3.60
C SER A 239 -3.22 6.55 4.18
N TYR A 240 -4.42 7.00 3.81
CA TYR A 240 -5.06 8.08 4.56
C TYR A 240 -5.35 7.68 6.01
N GLY A 241 -5.87 6.46 6.20
CA GLY A 241 -6.30 5.95 7.48
C GLY A 241 -7.54 6.65 8.04
N LYS A 242 -8.08 6.06 9.11
CA LYS A 242 -9.34 6.46 9.74
C LYS A 242 -9.43 7.95 10.11
N ALA A 243 -8.35 8.53 10.62
CA ALA A 243 -8.33 9.92 11.07
C ALA A 243 -8.53 10.90 9.91
N MET A 244 -7.80 10.71 8.81
CA MET A 244 -7.92 11.56 7.61
C MET A 244 -9.26 11.36 6.92
N CYS A 245 -9.74 10.13 6.77
CA CYS A 245 -11.05 9.86 6.17
C CYS A 245 -12.19 10.50 6.98
N SER A 246 -12.11 10.46 8.30
CA SER A 246 -13.05 11.18 9.19
C SER A 246 -12.94 12.70 9.04
N ALA A 247 -11.75 13.25 8.79
CA ALA A 247 -11.57 14.67 8.51
C ALA A 247 -12.15 15.06 7.14
N PHE A 248 -11.98 14.24 6.10
CA PHE A 248 -12.59 14.46 4.79
C PHE A 248 -14.11 14.46 4.84
N LEU A 249 -14.72 13.51 5.55
CA LEU A 249 -16.17 13.46 5.73
C LEU A 249 -16.69 14.74 6.40
N ARG A 250 -16.06 15.15 7.51
CA ARG A 250 -16.40 16.40 8.21
C ARG A 250 -16.24 17.64 7.33
N ALA A 251 -15.15 17.72 6.55
CA ALA A 251 -14.93 18.83 5.63
C ALA A 251 -16.00 18.87 4.52
N THR A 252 -16.37 17.70 3.99
CA THR A 252 -17.42 17.53 2.97
C THR A 252 -18.80 17.93 3.50
N ASP A 253 -19.12 17.58 4.75
CA ASP A 253 -20.38 17.98 5.41
C ASP A 253 -20.46 19.50 5.60
N ARG A 254 -19.41 20.11 6.17
CA ARG A 254 -19.33 21.57 6.36
C ARG A 254 -19.43 22.33 5.04
N PHE A 255 -18.77 21.83 3.99
CA PHE A 255 -18.88 22.39 2.64
C PHE A 255 -20.33 22.38 2.16
N ARG A 256 -20.99 21.22 2.23
CA ARG A 256 -22.38 21.03 1.79
C ARG A 256 -23.34 21.93 2.56
N ASP A 257 -23.27 21.96 3.88
CA ASP A 257 -24.18 22.74 4.71
C ASP A 257 -24.02 24.25 4.42
N THR A 258 -22.79 24.73 4.27
CA THR A 258 -22.53 26.15 3.97
C THR A 258 -23.03 26.53 2.58
N ARG A 259 -22.81 25.68 1.56
CA ARG A 259 -23.30 25.95 0.20
C ARG A 259 -24.82 25.84 0.08
N ILE A 260 -25.46 24.92 0.81
CA ILE A 260 -26.92 24.81 0.90
C ILE A 260 -27.50 26.07 1.55
N ASN A 261 -26.92 26.53 2.66
CA ASN A 261 -27.36 27.76 3.32
C ASN A 261 -27.19 28.98 2.40
N PHE A 262 -26.09 29.05 1.64
CA PHE A 262 -25.89 30.08 0.63
C PHE A 262 -26.99 30.04 -0.44
N SER A 263 -27.36 28.86 -0.97
CA SER A 263 -28.48 28.74 -1.91
C SER A 263 -29.81 29.25 -1.33
N GLU A 264 -30.09 29.02 -0.03
CA GLU A 264 -31.29 29.58 0.62
C GLU A 264 -31.25 31.10 0.77
N VAL A 265 -30.07 31.67 1.07
CA VAL A 265 -29.85 33.12 1.07
C VAL A 265 -30.15 33.70 -0.32
N VAL A 266 -29.63 33.07 -1.39
CA VAL A 266 -29.90 33.50 -2.77
C VAL A 266 -31.37 33.43 -3.12
N ARG A 267 -32.07 32.36 -2.70
CA ARG A 267 -33.49 32.15 -2.96
C ARG A 267 -34.38 33.22 -2.31
N THR A 268 -34.02 33.70 -1.13
CA THR A 268 -34.84 34.60 -0.31
C THR A 268 -34.46 36.07 -0.44
N ALA A 269 -33.30 36.38 -1.03
CA ALA A 269 -32.83 37.75 -1.24
C ALA A 269 -33.76 38.57 -2.15
N THR A 270 -33.93 39.85 -1.79
CA THR A 270 -34.74 40.84 -2.52
C THR A 270 -33.99 41.40 -3.73
N ASN A 271 -32.68 41.62 -3.61
CA ASN A 271 -31.77 42.00 -4.70
C ASN A 271 -30.46 41.19 -4.61
N SER A 272 -29.64 41.24 -5.67
CA SER A 272 -28.35 40.54 -5.76
C SER A 272 -27.14 41.48 -5.81
N VAL A 273 -27.36 42.80 -5.86
CA VAL A 273 -26.33 43.84 -5.95
C VAL A 273 -26.21 44.54 -4.59
N ASP A 274 -24.98 44.77 -4.13
CA ASP A 274 -24.63 45.40 -2.84
C ASP A 274 -25.43 44.81 -1.66
N ASN A 275 -25.54 43.48 -1.63
CA ASN A 275 -26.35 42.77 -0.65
C ASN A 275 -25.47 42.30 0.53
N PRO A 276 -25.55 42.93 1.71
CA PRO A 276 -24.73 42.55 2.87
C PRO A 276 -25.02 41.15 3.39
N VAL A 277 -26.15 40.54 3.03
CA VAL A 277 -26.46 39.14 3.34
C VAL A 277 -25.61 38.20 2.46
N PHE A 278 -25.39 38.55 1.19
CA PHE A 278 -24.51 37.78 0.30
C PHE A 278 -23.06 37.90 0.75
N ASP A 279 -22.60 39.09 1.14
CA ASP A 279 -21.25 39.30 1.64
C ASP A 279 -20.98 38.48 2.90
N ARG A 280 -21.91 38.48 3.86
CA ARG A 280 -21.81 37.63 5.06
C ARG A 280 -21.78 36.15 4.73
N ALA A 281 -22.62 35.70 3.79
CA ALA A 281 -22.67 34.30 3.41
C ALA A 281 -21.40 33.86 2.64
N ASN A 282 -20.81 34.73 1.83
CA ASN A 282 -19.52 34.51 1.19
C ASN A 282 -18.37 34.50 2.22
N ALA A 283 -18.36 35.41 3.19
CA ALA A 283 -17.38 35.42 4.27
C ALA A 283 -17.45 34.15 5.13
N GLN A 284 -18.67 33.64 5.40
CA GLN A 284 -18.86 32.36 6.08
C GLN A 284 -18.27 31.21 5.27
N TRP A 285 -18.49 31.22 3.95
CA TRP A 285 -17.93 30.24 3.02
C TRP A 285 -16.39 30.26 3.04
N ASP A 286 -15.77 31.43 2.98
CA ASP A 286 -14.31 31.57 3.05
C ASP A 286 -13.74 31.10 4.39
N GLY A 287 -14.43 31.40 5.50
CA GLY A 287 -14.11 30.89 6.83
C GLY A 287 -14.11 29.36 6.86
N VAL A 288 -15.16 28.72 6.33
CA VAL A 288 -15.27 27.25 6.29
C VAL A 288 -14.18 26.62 5.42
N GLN A 289 -13.81 27.23 4.29
CA GLN A 289 -12.70 26.75 3.48
C GLN A 289 -11.37 26.78 4.25
N LYS A 290 -11.09 27.88 4.95
CA LYS A 290 -9.90 28.03 5.78
C LYS A 290 -9.86 27.01 6.91
N ASP A 291 -10.98 26.83 7.61
CA ASP A 291 -11.10 25.86 8.71
C ASP A 291 -10.95 24.41 8.23
N ASN A 292 -11.51 24.09 7.05
CA ASN A 292 -11.34 22.77 6.45
C ASN A 292 -9.88 22.53 6.05
N ALA A 293 -9.20 23.51 5.44
CA ALA A 293 -7.79 23.40 5.12
C ALA A 293 -6.92 23.20 6.37
N ALA A 294 -7.21 23.95 7.44
CA ALA A 294 -6.54 23.80 8.74
C ALA A 294 -6.77 22.41 9.35
N LEU A 295 -8.03 21.92 9.35
CA LEU A 295 -8.40 20.59 9.83
C LEU A 295 -7.63 19.48 9.09
N LEU A 296 -7.62 19.51 7.76
CA LEU A 296 -6.93 18.49 6.97
C LEU A 296 -5.41 18.54 7.20
N THR A 297 -4.84 19.74 7.25
CA THR A 297 -3.40 19.93 7.52
C THR A 297 -3.00 19.45 8.90
N SER A 298 -3.76 19.80 9.95
CA SER A 298 -3.47 19.34 11.31
C SER A 298 -3.64 17.82 11.44
N THR A 299 -4.61 17.25 10.75
CA THR A 299 -4.87 15.80 10.79
C THR A 299 -3.73 15.05 10.10
N VAL A 300 -3.26 15.48 8.92
CA VAL A 300 -2.07 14.88 8.28
C VAL A 300 -0.83 15.02 9.16
N LYS A 301 -0.57 16.20 9.74
CA LYS A 301 0.58 16.40 10.64
C LYS A 301 0.60 15.43 11.82
N LYS A 302 -0.58 15.09 12.36
CA LYS A 302 -0.70 14.17 13.48
C LYS A 302 -0.64 12.70 13.06
N ALA A 303 -1.30 12.34 11.96
CA ALA A 303 -1.41 10.96 11.50
C ALA A 303 -0.19 10.48 10.72
N HIS A 304 0.45 11.38 9.98
CA HIS A 304 1.53 11.12 9.02
C HIS A 304 2.63 12.20 9.11
N PRO A 305 3.33 12.31 10.25
CA PRO A 305 4.29 13.38 10.51
C PRO A 305 5.45 13.41 9.51
N GLU A 306 5.85 12.26 8.98
CA GLU A 306 6.85 12.11 7.91
C GLU A 306 6.35 12.68 6.57
N LEU A 307 5.11 12.41 6.17
CA LEU A 307 4.53 12.97 4.96
C LEU A 307 4.26 14.47 5.08
N ALA A 308 3.92 14.94 6.28
CA ALA A 308 3.65 16.36 6.54
C ALA A 308 4.86 17.28 6.34
N LYS A 309 6.09 16.73 6.36
CA LYS A 309 7.32 17.47 6.05
C LYS A 309 7.48 17.74 4.54
N ILE A 310 6.75 17.01 3.70
CA ILE A 310 6.83 17.16 2.24
C ILE A 310 5.97 18.36 1.83
N ALA A 311 6.59 19.40 1.27
CA ALA A 311 5.94 20.67 0.95
C ALA A 311 4.65 20.52 0.10
N LYS A 312 4.63 19.55 -0.82
CA LYS A 312 3.46 19.23 -1.66
C LYS A 312 2.27 18.71 -0.83
N VAL A 313 2.52 17.78 0.10
CA VAL A 313 1.49 17.25 1.01
C VAL A 313 1.04 18.32 1.98
N ALA A 314 1.97 19.09 2.54
CA ALA A 314 1.66 20.17 3.47
C ALA A 314 0.74 21.24 2.85
N LYS A 315 0.92 21.52 1.55
CA LYS A 315 0.10 22.50 0.81
C LYS A 315 -1.28 21.95 0.45
N SER A 316 -1.39 20.67 0.11
CA SER A 316 -2.64 20.08 -0.39
C SER A 316 -2.84 18.64 0.10
N PRO A 317 -3.06 18.44 1.41
CA PRO A 317 -3.16 17.11 2.02
C PRO A 317 -4.39 16.32 1.57
N GLY A 318 -5.35 16.97 0.91
CA GLY A 318 -6.58 16.34 0.39
C GLY A 318 -6.53 15.90 -1.07
N TYR A 319 -5.42 16.10 -1.77
CA TYR A 319 -5.31 15.70 -3.17
C TYR A 319 -4.83 14.24 -3.27
N SER A 320 -5.74 13.33 -3.63
CA SER A 320 -5.55 11.87 -3.54
C SER A 320 -4.34 11.36 -4.30
N ASP A 321 -4.20 11.66 -5.60
CA ASP A 321 -3.11 11.11 -6.40
C ASP A 321 -1.73 11.50 -5.84
N GLN A 322 -1.60 12.74 -5.34
CA GLN A 322 -0.34 13.23 -4.82
C GLN A 322 -0.03 12.75 -3.41
N PHE A 323 -1.04 12.70 -2.53
CA PHE A 323 -0.87 12.19 -1.17
C PHE A 323 -0.48 10.71 -1.23
N LEU A 324 -1.26 9.88 -1.93
CA LEU A 324 -1.08 8.43 -1.98
C LEU A 324 0.23 8.06 -2.67
N LEU A 325 0.61 8.73 -3.77
CA LEU A 325 1.94 8.54 -4.37
C LEU A 325 3.10 8.79 -3.38
N LEU A 326 2.97 9.79 -2.52
CA LEU A 326 4.02 10.14 -1.57
C LEU A 326 4.01 9.22 -0.36
N ALA A 327 2.85 8.77 0.09
CA ALA A 327 2.69 7.73 1.10
C ALA A 327 3.33 6.42 0.63
N ASP A 328 2.97 5.96 -0.57
CA ASP A 328 3.49 4.72 -1.16
C ASP A 328 5.00 4.77 -1.40
N ARG A 329 5.53 5.93 -1.82
CA ARG A 329 6.99 6.12 -1.90
C ARG A 329 7.66 6.04 -0.54
N ALA A 330 7.02 6.49 0.54
CA ALA A 330 7.55 6.35 1.88
C ALA A 330 7.54 4.87 2.33
N LEU A 331 6.47 4.14 2.02
CA LEU A 331 6.38 2.69 2.27
C LEU A 331 7.49 1.92 1.53
N VAL A 332 7.68 2.17 0.23
CA VAL A 332 8.76 1.54 -0.54
C VAL A 332 10.14 1.89 -0.02
N ARG A 333 10.36 3.15 0.41
CA ARG A 333 11.63 3.56 1.05
C ARG A 333 11.87 2.86 2.37
N SER A 334 10.81 2.52 3.12
CA SER A 334 10.94 1.79 4.38
C SER A 334 11.47 0.37 4.21
N LEU A 335 11.53 -0.14 2.97
CA LEU A 335 12.15 -1.43 2.62
C LEU A 335 13.65 -1.30 2.33
N ALA A 336 14.22 -0.09 2.24
CA ALA A 336 15.59 0.10 1.75
C ALA A 336 16.64 -0.55 2.65
N ASP A 337 16.50 -0.41 3.96
CA ASP A 337 17.46 -0.95 4.92
C ASP A 337 17.43 -2.49 4.92
N GLU A 338 16.25 -3.12 4.90
CA GLU A 338 16.16 -4.58 4.80
C GLU A 338 16.58 -5.11 3.43
N ARG A 339 16.33 -4.35 2.36
CA ARG A 339 16.82 -4.69 1.01
C ARG A 339 18.35 -4.69 0.93
N ALA A 340 19.00 -3.71 1.57
CA ALA A 340 20.46 -3.66 1.63
C ALA A 340 21.02 -4.87 2.36
N LYS A 341 20.41 -5.26 3.49
CA LYS A 341 20.82 -6.47 4.23
C LYS A 341 20.71 -7.74 3.39
N LEU A 342 19.66 -7.89 2.58
CA LEU A 342 19.52 -9.04 1.69
C LEU A 342 20.53 -9.05 0.55
N ALA A 343 20.95 -7.88 0.06
CA ALA A 343 21.95 -7.80 -1.00
C ALA A 343 23.36 -8.17 -0.52
N ASP A 344 23.56 -8.23 0.80
CA ASP A 344 24.83 -8.57 1.45
C ASP A 344 24.87 -10.04 1.96
N LEU A 345 23.80 -10.83 1.78
CA LEU A 345 23.72 -12.26 2.13
C LEU A 345 24.44 -13.16 1.11
#